data_AF-A0A2E6PUH5-F1
#
_entry.id   AF-A0A2E6PUH5-F1
#
_cell.length_a   1.000
_cell.length_b   1.000
_cell.length_c   1.000
_cell.angle_alpha   90.00
_cell.angle_beta   90.00
_cell.angle_gamma   90.00
#
_symmetry.space_group_name_H-M   'P 1'
#
loop_
_entity.id
_entity.type
_entity.pdbx_description
1 polymer ?
#
loop_
_entity_poly.entity_id
_entity_poly.type
_entity_poly.pdbx_seq_one_letter_code
_entity_poly.pdbx_strand_id
1 'polypeptide(L)'
;MSRLDQCIETWSDCLKIFESTLHIYHEHEASFKAWEAAIKKAHMENKVSGVMADVLLKTHDDWERRYLDVQKYSIKSEMAKKRLRLAEASWETERSKEVSLRQVK
;
A
#
# COMPACT_ATOMS: atom_id res chain seq x y z
N MET A 1 -7.99 23.33 -21.84
CA MET A 1 -7.74 22.78 -20.49
C MET A 1 -6.53 23.48 -19.93
N SER A 2 -6.62 24.10 -18.76
CA SER A 2 -5.46 24.79 -18.16
C SER A 2 -4.43 23.78 -17.65
N ARG A 3 -3.20 24.24 -17.40
CA ARG A 3 -2.16 23.40 -16.79
C ARG A 3 -2.55 22.97 -15.37
N LEU A 4 -3.27 23.83 -14.66
CA LEU A 4 -3.82 23.51 -13.34
C LEU A 4 -4.85 22.37 -13.41
N ASP A 5 -5.75 22.40 -14.39
CA ASP A 5 -6.77 21.34 -14.60
C ASP A 5 -6.09 19.98 -14.86
N GLN A 6 -5.04 19.96 -15.68
CA GLN A 6 -4.24 18.75 -15.94
C GLN A 6 -3.59 18.20 -14.67
N CYS A 7 -3.08 19.08 -13.80
CA CYS A 7 -2.50 18.67 -12.51
C CYS A 7 -3.57 18.09 -11.57
N ILE A 8 -4.78 18.65 -11.55
CA ILE A 8 -5.91 18.13 -10.76
C ILE A 8 -6.34 16.76 -11.26
N GLU A 9 -6.46 16.57 -12.58
CA GLU A 9 -6.78 15.27 -13.18
C GLU A 9 -5.73 14.22 -12.84
N THR A 10 -4.45 14.57 -13.02
CA THR A 10 -3.32 13.70 -12.67
C THR A 10 -3.33 13.32 -11.19
N TRP A 11 -3.62 14.29 -10.31
CA TRP A 11 -3.71 14.05 -8.88
C TRP A 11 -4.88 13.11 -8.53
N SER A 12 -6.06 13.35 -9.12
CA SER A 12 -7.25 12.51 -8.96
C SER A 12 -6.99 11.06 -9.41
N ASP A 13 -6.31 10.87 -10.53
CA ASP A 13 -5.98 9.53 -11.03
C ASP A 13 -4.93 8.84 -10.15
N CYS A 14 -3.94 9.58 -9.66
CA CYS A 14 -3.00 9.04 -8.68
C CYS A 14 -3.70 8.63 -7.37
N LEU A 15 -4.73 9.35 -6.95
CA LEU A 15 -5.50 9.03 -5.75
C LEU A 15 -6.27 7.71 -5.93
N LYS A 16 -6.98 7.53 -7.05
CA LYS A 16 -7.69 6.29 -7.37
C LYS A 16 -6.75 5.08 -7.42
N ILE A 17 -5.58 5.25 -8.04
CA ILE A 17 -4.56 4.20 -8.09
C ILE A 17 -4.06 3.87 -6.69
N PHE A 18 -3.77 4.88 -5.87
CA PHE A 18 -3.34 4.68 -4.49
C PHE A 18 -4.38 3.92 -3.69
N GLU A 19 -5.64 4.35 -3.70
CA GLU A 19 -6.75 3.68 -3.01
C GLU A 19 -6.88 2.22 -3.44
N SER A 20 -6.87 1.94 -4.75
CA SER A 20 -6.95 0.58 -5.28
C SER A 20 -5.76 -0.28 -4.81
N THR A 21 -4.54 0.22 -4.90
CA THR A 21 -3.35 -0.53 -4.47
C THR A 21 -3.30 -0.75 -2.96
N LEU A 22 -3.78 0.22 -2.17
CA LEU A 22 -3.85 0.14 -0.72
C LEU A 22 -4.90 -0.89 -0.29
N HIS A 23 -6.06 -0.92 -0.95
CA HIS A 23 -7.10 -1.91 -0.71
C HIS A 23 -6.57 -3.34 -0.93
N ILE A 24 -5.95 -3.59 -2.09
CA ILE A 24 -5.37 -4.89 -2.42
C ILE A 24 -4.30 -5.29 -1.39
N TYR A 25 -3.43 -4.36 -1.00
CA TYR A 25 -2.43 -4.63 0.04
C TYR A 25 -3.08 -5.10 1.35
N HIS A 26 -4.11 -4.38 1.83
CA HIS A 26 -4.79 -4.74 3.09
C HIS A 26 -5.56 -6.05 3.00
N GLU A 27 -6.19 -6.37 1.86
CA GLU A 27 -6.84 -7.66 1.66
C GLU A 27 -5.82 -8.82 1.78
N HIS A 28 -4.68 -8.69 1.11
CA HIS A 28 -3.61 -9.70 1.18
C HIS A 28 -2.99 -9.78 2.58
N GLU A 29 -2.73 -8.64 3.24
CA GLU A 29 -2.19 -8.60 4.59
C GLU A 29 -3.14 -9.24 5.61
N ALA A 30 -4.44 -8.93 5.54
CA ALA A 30 -5.45 -9.52 6.41
C ALA A 30 -5.58 -11.03 6.18
N SER A 31 -5.63 -11.46 4.91
CA SER A 31 -5.68 -12.88 4.54
C SER A 31 -4.46 -13.64 5.06
N PHE A 32 -3.26 -13.08 4.91
CA PHE A 32 -2.02 -13.69 5.39
C PHE A 32 -2.00 -13.81 6.91
N LYS A 33 -2.32 -12.74 7.65
CA LYS A 33 -2.38 -12.78 9.13
C LYS A 33 -3.41 -13.77 9.65
N ALA A 34 -4.58 -13.85 9.00
CA ALA A 34 -5.60 -14.83 9.36
C ALA A 34 -5.10 -16.27 9.14
N TRP A 35 -4.41 -16.52 8.03
CA TRP A 35 -3.79 -17.80 7.74
C TRP A 35 -2.69 -18.15 8.77
N GLU A 36 -1.80 -17.21 9.09
CA GLU A 36 -0.76 -17.41 10.11
C GLU A 36 -1.36 -17.77 11.47
N ALA A 37 -2.40 -17.05 11.88
CA ALA A 37 -3.11 -17.32 13.13
C ALA A 37 -3.77 -18.71 13.13
N ALA A 38 -4.38 -19.13 12.02
CA ALA A 38 -5.03 -20.43 11.90
C ALA A 38 -4.02 -21.59 12.01
N ILE A 39 -2.90 -21.51 11.28
CA ILE A 39 -1.85 -22.53 11.31
C ILE A 39 -1.19 -22.59 12.69
N LYS A 40 -0.86 -21.44 13.28
CA LYS A 40 -0.31 -21.39 14.65
C LYS A 40 -1.26 -22.01 15.66
N LYS A 41 -2.56 -21.69 15.58
CA LYS A 41 -3.59 -22.27 16.44
C LYS A 41 -3.66 -23.80 16.29
N ALA A 42 -3.65 -24.31 15.06
CA ALA A 42 -3.66 -25.74 14.79
C ALA A 42 -2.45 -26.47 15.41
N HIS A 43 -1.25 -25.88 15.36
CA HIS A 43 -0.09 -26.45 16.05
C HIS A 43 -0.26 -26.43 17.58
N MET A 44 -0.75 -25.33 18.14
CA MET A 44 -0.98 -25.21 19.59
C MET A 44 -2.06 -26.17 20.11
N GLU A 45 -3.12 -26.42 19.33
CA GLU A 45 -4.14 -27.43 19.63
C GLU A 45 -3.55 -28.85 19.69
N ASN A 46 -2.46 -29.10 18.96
CA ASN A 46 -1.68 -30.33 19.01
C ASN A 46 -0.58 -30.33 20.10
N LYS A 47 -0.76 -29.54 21.16
CA LYS A 47 0.15 -29.44 22.33
C LYS A 47 1.56 -28.94 22.00
N VAL A 48 1.75 -28.28 20.86
CA VAL A 48 3.01 -27.59 20.53
C VAL A 48 3.08 -26.28 21.31
N SER A 49 4.24 -25.96 21.88
CA SER A 49 4.44 -24.67 22.57
C SER A 49 4.32 -23.51 21.59
N GLY A 50 3.91 -22.33 22.07
CA GLY A 50 3.72 -21.16 21.19
C GLY A 50 4.98 -20.79 20.40
N VAL A 51 6.17 -20.92 21.01
CA VAL A 51 7.46 -20.67 20.36
C VAL A 51 7.73 -21.68 19.24
N MET A 52 7.47 -22.97 19.49
CA MET A 52 7.66 -23.99 18.47
C MET A 52 6.63 -23.87 17.35
N ALA A 53 5.39 -23.49 17.66
CA ALA A 53 4.35 -23.23 16.66
C ALA A 53 4.72 -22.07 15.71
N ASP A 54 5.39 -21.03 16.21
CA ASP A 54 5.91 -19.94 15.37
C ASP A 54 7.01 -20.39 14.40
N VAL A 55 7.90 -21.29 14.85
CA VAL A 55 8.92 -21.88 13.98
C VAL A 55 8.26 -22.74 12.91
N LEU A 56 7.36 -23.63 13.30
CA LEU A 56 6.65 -24.53 12.37
C LEU A 56 5.84 -23.75 11.32
N LEU A 57 5.16 -22.69 11.73
CA LEU A 57 4.46 -21.77 10.84
C LEU A 57 5.39 -21.21 9.76
N LYS A 58 6.56 -20.70 10.15
CA LYS A 58 7.52 -20.08 9.23
C LYS A 58 8.22 -21.09 8.32
N THR A 59 8.29 -22.34 8.74
CA THR A 59 8.81 -23.45 7.91
C THR A 59 7.73 -24.09 7.02
N HIS A 60 6.48 -23.63 7.09
CA HIS A 60 5.42 -24.13 6.23
C HIS A 60 5.73 -23.76 4.77
N ASP A 61 5.57 -24.69 3.83
CA ASP A 61 5.97 -24.53 2.41
C ASP A 61 5.38 -23.28 1.75
N ASP A 62 4.12 -22.96 2.06
CA ASP A 62 3.43 -21.77 1.55
C ASP A 62 3.81 -20.44 2.23
N TRP A 63 4.52 -20.46 3.36
CA TRP A 63 4.73 -19.26 4.18
C TRP A 63 5.49 -18.18 3.41
N GLU A 64 6.63 -18.55 2.80
CA GLU A 64 7.48 -17.63 2.05
C GLU A 64 6.69 -17.00 0.89
N ARG A 65 5.98 -17.82 0.12
CA ARG A 65 5.19 -17.36 -1.02
C ARG A 65 4.13 -16.33 -0.58
N ARG A 66 3.36 -16.65 0.46
CA ARG A 66 2.31 -15.75 0.96
C ARG A 66 2.90 -14.46 1.54
N TYR A 67 4.01 -14.55 2.25
CA TYR A 67 4.72 -13.39 2.78
C TYR A 67 5.21 -12.48 1.64
N LEU A 68 5.88 -13.05 0.62
CA LEU A 68 6.37 -12.30 -0.53
C LEU A 68 5.24 -11.65 -1.34
N ASP A 69 4.09 -12.31 -1.45
CA ASP A 69 2.90 -11.71 -2.07
C ASP A 69 2.44 -10.46 -1.29
N VAL A 70 2.34 -10.52 0.04
CA VAL A 70 2.03 -9.33 0.86
C VAL A 70 3.07 -8.23 0.67
N GLN A 71 4.37 -8.56 0.69
CA GLN A 71 5.44 -7.59 0.49
C GLN A 71 5.37 -6.92 -0.88
N LYS A 72 5.05 -7.68 -1.93
CA LYS A 72 4.88 -7.15 -3.29
C LYS A 72 3.76 -6.11 -3.36
N TYR A 73 2.63 -6.35 -2.70
CA TYR A 73 1.53 -5.37 -2.68
C TYR A 73 1.81 -4.17 -1.79
N SER A 74 2.54 -4.37 -0.68
CA SER A 74 3.04 -3.29 0.18
C SER A 74 3.93 -2.31 -0.60
N ILE A 75 4.89 -2.84 -1.36
CA ILE A 75 5.78 -2.03 -2.20
C ILE A 75 4.97 -1.25 -3.24
N LYS A 76 3.97 -1.89 -3.87
CA LYS A 76 3.10 -1.22 -4.86
C LYS A 76 2.30 -0.07 -4.25
N SER A 77 1.73 -0.24 -3.06
CA SER A 77 0.95 0.80 -2.40
C SER A 77 1.83 1.99 -1.98
N GLU A 78 3.03 1.74 -1.44
CA GLU A 78 3.98 2.80 -1.10
C GLU A 78 4.52 3.53 -2.34
N MET A 79 4.72 2.83 -3.46
CA MET A 79 5.06 3.48 -4.74
C MET A 79 3.92 4.37 -5.24
N ALA A 80 2.66 3.93 -5.14
CA ALA A 80 1.50 4.72 -5.54
C ALA A 80 1.33 5.97 -4.65
N LYS A 81 1.53 5.83 -3.33
CA LYS A 81 1.56 6.93 -2.37
C LYS A 81 2.64 7.97 -2.69
N LYS A 82 3.84 7.52 -3.09
CA LYS A 82 4.90 8.42 -3.53
C LYS A 82 4.49 9.21 -4.77
N ARG A 83 3.86 8.57 -5.75
CA ARG A 83 3.34 9.24 -6.96
C ARG A 83 2.25 10.25 -6.61
N LEU A 84 1.35 9.90 -5.69
CA LEU A 84 0.30 10.79 -5.20
C LEU A 84 0.88 12.09 -4.63
N ARG A 85 1.90 11.98 -3.76
CA ARG A 85 2.59 13.15 -3.19
C ARG A 85 3.28 14.02 -4.24
N LEU A 86 3.86 13.41 -5.27
CA LEU A 86 4.49 14.17 -6.37
C LEU A 86 3.45 14.91 -7.22
N ALA A 87 2.28 14.31 -7.44
CA ALA A 87 1.18 14.95 -8.17
C ALA A 87 0.61 16.14 -7.38
N GLU A 88 0.40 15.98 -6.08
CA GLU A 88 0.01 17.05 -5.16
C GLU A 88 1.00 18.22 -5.19
N ALA A 89 2.30 17.94 -5.00
CA ALA A 89 3.34 18.97 -5.05
C ALA A 89 3.42 19.69 -6.41
N SER A 90 3.13 18.99 -7.51
CA SER A 90 3.08 19.58 -8.85
C SER A 90 1.90 20.54 -8.98
N TRP A 91 0.72 20.16 -8.47
CA TRP A 91 -0.45 21.03 -8.43
C TRP A 91 -0.20 22.28 -7.58
N GLU A 92 0.36 22.13 -6.37
CA GLU A 92 0.68 23.26 -5.50
C GLU A 92 1.65 24.25 -6.15
N THR A 93 2.64 23.72 -6.88
CA THR A 93 3.62 24.52 -7.62
C THR A 93 2.94 25.34 -8.72
N GLU A 94 2.08 24.73 -9.53
CA GLU A 94 1.36 25.44 -10.60
C GLU A 94 0.35 26.44 -10.04
N ARG A 95 -0.37 26.09 -8.97
CA ARG A 95 -1.26 27.01 -8.24
C ARG A 95 -0.51 28.25 -7.78
N SER A 96 0.68 28.06 -7.20
CA SER A 96 1.51 29.15 -6.69
C SER A 96 1.99 30.07 -7.81
N LYS A 97 2.40 29.51 -8.96
CA LYS A 97 2.79 30.30 -10.15
C LYS A 97 1.64 31.17 -10.65
N GLU A 98 0.43 30.62 -10.75
CA GLU A 98 -0.74 31.40 -11.19
C GLU A 98 -1.07 32.55 -10.23
N VAL A 99 -0.94 32.33 -8.92
CA VAL A 99 -1.15 33.38 -7.90
C VAL A 99 -0.11 34.48 -8.04
N SER A 100 1.18 34.14 -8.17
CA SER A 100 2.24 35.13 -8.37
C SER A 100 2.02 35.95 -9.65
N LEU A 101 1.63 35.31 -10.75
CA LEU A 101 1.32 35.99 -12.01
C LEU A 101 0.12 36.95 -11.91
N ARG A 102 -0.84 36.68 -11.02
CA ARG A 102 -1.97 37.58 -10.76
C ARG A 102 -1.59 38.80 -9.92
N GLN A 103 -0.58 38.71 -9.06
CA GLN A 103 -0.12 39.83 -8.23
C GLN A 103 0.81 40.81 -8.97
N VAL A 104 1.37 40.39 -10.12
CA VAL A 104 2.27 41.22 -10.95
C VAL A 104 1.50 42.03 -12.00
N LYS A 105 0.20 41.76 -12.20
CA LYS A 105 -0.70 42.56 -13.04
C LYS A 105 -1.43 43.62 -12.22
#